data_AF-A0A4Q3FK61-F1
#
_entry.id   AF-A0A4Q3FK61-F1
#
_cell.length_a   1.000
_cell.length_b   1.000
_cell.length_c   1.000
_cell.angle_alpha   90.00
_cell.angle_beta   90.00
_cell.angle_gamma   90.00
#
_symmetry.space_group_name_H-M   'P 1'
#
loop_
_entity.id
_entity.type
_entity.pdbx_description
1 polymer ?
#
loop_
_entity_poly.entity_id
_entity_poly.type
_entity_poly.pdbx_seq_one_letter_code
_entity_poly.pdbx_strand_id
1 'polypeptide(L)' 'MASSTARRVQKRREALRAAGLRPVQIWLPDVRRPGFNEECRRQARLVAIGDRADRDLDAFLDAALEDLERAAE' A
#
# COMPACT_ATOMS: atom_id res chain seq x y z
N MET A 1 -27.89 13.50 14.72
CA MET A 1 -26.51 13.90 15.06
C MET A 1 -25.53 13.10 14.22
N ALA A 2 -24.52 13.74 13.63
CA ALA A 2 -23.52 13.02 12.84
C ALA A 2 -22.71 12.08 13.76
N SER A 3 -22.47 10.84 13.31
CA SER A 3 -21.59 9.92 14.03
C SER A 3 -20.21 10.56 14.22
N SER A 4 -19.67 10.47 15.44
CA SER A 4 -18.30 10.93 15.72
C SER A 4 -17.30 10.22 14.79
N THR A 5 -16.20 10.91 14.49
CA THR A 5 -15.07 10.38 13.73
C THR A 5 -14.54 9.08 14.34
N ALA A 6 -14.44 9.02 15.67
CA ALA A 6 -14.05 7.82 16.40
C ALA A 6 -14.96 6.62 16.10
N ARG A 7 -16.28 6.81 16.16
CA ARG A 7 -17.26 5.74 15.89
C ARG A 7 -17.23 5.27 14.43
N ARG A 8 -16.99 6.19 13.48
CA ARG A 8 -16.80 5.85 12.06
C ARG A 8 -15.53 5.02 11.83
N VAL A 9 -14.42 5.43 12.44
CA VAL A 9 -13.14 4.72 12.34
C VAL A 9 -13.24 3.32 12.96
N GLN A 10 -13.92 3.20 14.10
CA GLN A 10 -14.16 1.91 14.75
C GLN A 10 -14.96 0.96 13.85
N LYS A 11 -16.13 1.40 13.35
CA LYS A 11 -16.97 0.60 12.44
C LYS A 11 -16.19 0.12 11.21
N ARG A 12 -15.35 0.98 10.63
CA ARG A 12 -14.51 0.61 9.47
C ARG A 12 -13.46 -0.44 9.83
N ARG A 13 -12.79 -0.29 10.97
CA ARG A 13 -11.79 -1.27 11.44
C ARG A 13 -12.43 -2.64 11.74
N GLU A 14 -13.64 -2.66 12.29
CA GLU A 14 -14.40 -3.89 12.53
C GLU A 14 -14.75 -4.62 11.24
N ALA A 15 -15.23 -3.90 10.22
CA ALA A 15 -15.49 -4.49 8.90
C ALA A 15 -14.23 -5.06 8.24
N LEU A 16 -13.10 -4.35 8.31
CA LEU A 16 -11.82 -4.84 7.76
C LEU A 16 -11.33 -6.10 8.49
N ARG A 17 -11.49 -6.16 9.83
CA ARG A 17 -11.16 -7.37 10.60
C ARG A 17 -12.04 -8.55 10.21
N ALA A 18 -13.34 -8.33 10.01
CA ALA A 18 -14.26 -9.38 9.57
C ALA A 18 -13.91 -9.92 8.16
N ALA A 19 -13.32 -9.09 7.30
CA ALA A 19 -12.79 -9.49 5.99
C ALA A 19 -11.39 -10.16 6.08
N GLY A 20 -10.90 -10.48 7.28
CA GLY A 20 -9.60 -11.14 7.48
C GLY A 20 -8.39 -10.21 7.46
N LEU A 21 -8.58 -8.88 7.39
CA LEU A 21 -7.47 -7.92 7.35
C LEU A 21 -7.01 -7.52 8.75
N ARG A 22 -5.69 -7.42 8.93
CA ARG A 22 -5.06 -6.93 10.17
C ARG A 22 -4.63 -5.48 10.02
N PRO A 23 -5.00 -4.57 10.93
CA PRO A 23 -4.50 -3.20 10.90
C PRO A 23 -3.01 -3.15 11.25
N VAL A 24 -2.22 -2.49 10.39
CA VAL A 24 -0.81 -2.17 10.64
C VAL A 24 -0.67 -0.65 10.67
N GLN A 25 -0.04 -0.12 11.72
CA GLN A 25 0.30 1.30 11.82
C GLN A 25 1.79 1.46 11.60
N ILE A 26 2.16 2.23 10.59
CA ILE A 26 3.53 2.62 10.31
C ILE A 26 3.65 4.14 10.43
N TRP A 27 4.80 4.59 10.91
CA TRP A 27 5.15 6.00 10.96
C TRP A 27 5.84 6.38 9.66
N LEU A 28 5.34 7.42 9.01
CA LEU A 28 5.91 7.96 7.77
C LEU A 28 6.67 9.26 8.07
N PRO A 29 7.68 9.61 7.24
CA PRO A 29 8.27 10.94 7.29
C PRO A 29 7.21 12.02 7.08
N ASP A 30 7.37 13.17 7.74
CA ASP A 30 6.49 14.31 7.52
C ASP A 30 6.60 14.80 6.07
N VAL A 31 5.51 14.68 5.32
CA VAL A 31 5.42 15.04 3.91
C VAL A 31 5.47 16.55 3.67
N ARG A 32 5.35 17.36 4.73
CA ARG A 32 5.37 18.83 4.66
C ARG A 32 6.75 19.43 4.88
N ARG A 33 7.73 18.62 5.30
CA ARG A 33 9.08 19.11 5.56
C ARG A 33 9.74 19.57 4.24
N PRO A 34 10.50 20.68 4.26
CA PRO A 34 11.37 21.02 3.12
C PRO A 34 12.28 19.82 2.78
N GLY A 35 12.46 19.52 1.50
CA GLY A 35 13.26 18.37 1.07
C GLY A 35 12.50 17.06 0.87
N PHE A 36 11.19 16.99 1.19
CA PHE A 36 10.41 15.75 1.04
C PHE A 36 10.32 15.28 -0.41
N ASN A 37 10.12 16.22 -1.36
CA ASN A 37 10.03 15.90 -2.78
C ASN A 37 11.33 15.29 -3.32
N GLU A 38 12.48 15.78 -2.85
CA GLU A 38 13.80 15.27 -3.20
C GLU A 38 13.98 13.84 -2.67
N GLU A 39 13.57 13.59 -1.42
CA GLU A 39 13.61 12.25 -0.82
C GLU A 39 12.66 11.29 -1.53
N CYS A 40 11.45 11.71 -1.90
CA CYS A 40 10.54 10.91 -2.72
C CYS A 40 11.18 10.52 -4.04
N ARG A 41 11.79 11.47 -4.75
CA ARG A 41 12.49 11.19 -6.01
C ARG A 41 13.67 10.23 -5.80
N ARG A 42 14.42 10.38 -4.72
CA ARG A 42 15.54 9.49 -4.38
C ARG A 42 15.07 8.06 -4.13
N GLN A 43 14.04 7.89 -3.31
CA GLN A 43 13.47 6.59 -2.97
C GLN A 43 12.82 5.92 -4.17
N ALA A 44 12.04 6.65 -4.97
CA ALA A 44 11.44 6.13 -6.20
C ALA A 44 12.50 5.62 -7.18
N ARG A 45 13.64 6.30 -7.31
CA ARG A 45 14.77 5.83 -8.12
C ARG A 45 15.38 4.54 -7.57
N LEU A 46 15.54 4.42 -6.25
CA LEU A 46 16.08 3.21 -5.64
C LEU A 46 15.19 1.99 -5.87
N VAL A 47 13.87 2.16 -5.69
CA VAL A 47 12.89 1.10 -5.98
C VAL A 47 12.99 0.68 -7.45
N ALA A 48 12.92 1.64 -8.39
CA ALA A 48 13.01 1.34 -9.81
C ALA A 48 14.36 0.74 -10.26
N ILE A 49 15.43 0.88 -9.47
CA ILE A 49 16.70 0.18 -9.71
C ILE A 49 16.61 -1.26 -9.18
N GLY A 50 16.04 -1.44 -8.00
CA GLY A 50 15.78 -2.75 -7.40
C GLY A 50 14.90 -3.61 -8.29
N ASP A 51 13.75 -3.09 -8.71
CA ASP A 51 12.81 -3.81 -9.60
C ASP A 51 13.51 -4.27 -10.88
N ARG A 52 14.25 -3.37 -11.55
CA ARG A 52 15.01 -3.71 -12.76
C ARG A 52 16.08 -4.78 -12.55
N ALA A 53 16.60 -4.91 -11.33
CA ALA A 53 17.59 -5.92 -10.99
C ALA A 53 16.95 -7.28 -10.64
N ASP A 54 15.66 -7.30 -10.30
CA ASP A 54 14.93 -8.49 -9.85
C ASP A 54 13.84 -8.87 -10.86
N ARG A 55 14.26 -9.41 -12.01
CA ARG A 55 13.35 -9.83 -13.07
C ARG A 55 12.44 -11.00 -12.69
N ASP A 56 12.85 -11.80 -11.72
CA ASP A 56 12.07 -12.95 -11.26
C ASP A 56 10.84 -12.46 -10.47
N LEU A 57 11.00 -11.40 -9.68
CA LEU A 57 9.88 -10.73 -9.01
C LEU A 57 8.91 -10.14 -10.03
N ASP A 58 9.39 -9.43 -11.06
CA ASP A 58 8.54 -8.85 -12.11
C ASP A 58 7.71 -9.95 -12.80
N ALA A 59 8.35 -11.05 -13.22
CA ALA A 59 7.66 -12.17 -13.87
C ALA A 59 6.63 -12.85 -12.94
N PHE A 60 6.94 -12.97 -11.65
CA PHE A 60 6.00 -13.49 -10.67
C PHE A 60 4.77 -12.59 -10.51
N LEU A 61 4.96 -11.27 -10.46
CA LEU A 61 3.87 -10.31 -10.32
C LEU A 61 2.96 -10.31 -11.56
N ASP A 62 3.53 -10.38 -12.76
CA ASP A 62 2.76 -10.50 -14.00
C ASP A 62 1.91 -11.78 -14.01
N ALA A 63 2.49 -12.93 -13.65
CA ALA A 63 1.76 -14.19 -13.56
C ALA A 63 0.64 -14.15 -12.50
N ALA A 64 0.90 -13.54 -11.34
CA ALA A 64 -0.10 -13.38 -10.28
C ALA A 64 -1.26 -12.46 -10.72
N LEU A 65 -1.00 -11.44 -11.53
CA LEU A 65 -2.02 -10.58 -12.10
C LEU A 65 -2.92 -11.36 -13.06
N GLU A 66 -2.34 -12.16 -13.96
CA GLU A 66 -3.10 -13.03 -14.86
C GLU A 66 -4.00 -14.02 -14.10
N ASP A 67 -3.50 -14.60 -13.01
CA ASP A 67 -4.27 -15.52 -12.17
C ASP A 67 -5.48 -14.84 -11.50
N LEU A 68 -5.32 -13.59 -11.07
CA LEU A 68 -6.43 -12.80 -10.51
C LEU A 68 -7.48 -12.46 -11.56
N GLU A 69 -7.07 -12.14 -12.79
CA GLU A 69 -7.99 -11.87 -13.91
C GLU A 69 -8.79 -13.13 -14.27
N ARG A 70 -8.14 -14.29 -14.39
CA ARG A 70 -8.81 -15.58 -14.63
C ARG A 70 -9.80 -15.96 -13.53
N ALA A 71 -9.49 -15.65 -12.27
CA ALA A 71 -10.37 -15.95 -11.14
C ALA A 71 -11.58 -15.02 -11.04
N ALA A 72 -11.57 -13.88 -11.74
CA ALA A 72 -12.67 -12.92 -11.78
C ALA A 72 -13.67 -13.19 -12.93
N GLU A 73 -13.31 -14.05 -13.89
CA GLU A 73 -14.17 -14.60 -14.96
C GLU A 73 -15.01 -15.79 -14.46
#